data_AF-A0A7V6TKL6-F1
#
_entry.id   AF-A0A7V6TKL6-F1
#
_cell.length_a   1.000
_cell.length_b   1.000
_cell.length_c   1.000
_cell.angle_alpha   90.00
_cell.angle_beta   90.00
_cell.angle_gamma   90.00
#
_symmetry.space_group_name_H-M   'P 1'
#
loop_
_entity.id
_entity.type
_entity.pdbx_description
1 polymer ?
#
loop_
_entity_poly.entity_id
_entity_poly.type
_entity_poly.pdbx_seq_one_letter_code
_entity_poly.pdbx_strand_id
1 'polypeptide(L)'
;GLKVYDSSNALRVLVGSWLKDQIRKYGIKIIDGEIYSSLIRSGAEDATEYIQLVPPNSLQVWHNSKAQMNIHADYGARIDFFRDSPDTSALNAIARITGGYSGADLGIMAVGDTGKVAIGPNLHVTGSITKGGSVSYIEPTLNYGSRLLYIVETPELLYYDRGVTYLTNGEAVVKLDPIFLECIEPDTELTPWQVWVECYGDNSVYVADVGEDYFIVKERNGGTSNNKVIWRLEATRKNYAGIRLMEVVD
;
A
#
# COMPACT_ATOMS: atom_id res chain seq x y z
N GLY A 1 -52.79 5.45 -18.50
CA GLY A 1 -51.39 5.70 -18.83
C GLY A 1 -51.30 6.48 -20.12
N LEU A 2 -50.19 7.17 -20.36
CA LEU A 2 -49.89 7.92 -21.58
C LEU A 2 -49.24 7.00 -22.62
N LYS A 3 -49.64 7.08 -23.89
CA LYS A 3 -48.98 6.41 -25.01
C LYS A 3 -48.63 7.43 -26.09
N VAL A 4 -47.43 7.35 -26.64
CA VAL A 4 -46.97 8.18 -27.75
C VAL A 4 -46.60 7.26 -28.91
N TYR A 5 -47.13 7.56 -30.10
CA TYR A 5 -46.88 6.83 -31.33
C TYR A 5 -46.12 7.72 -32.31
N ASP A 6 -45.25 7.14 -33.13
CA ASP A 6 -44.61 7.85 -34.24
C ASP A 6 -45.51 7.96 -35.47
N SER A 7 -45.01 8.59 -36.54
CA SER A 7 -45.73 8.75 -37.81
C SER A 7 -46.07 7.42 -38.50
N SER A 8 -45.41 6.33 -38.13
CA SER A 8 -45.66 4.97 -38.63
C SER A 8 -46.59 4.17 -37.70
N ASN A 9 -47.19 4.83 -36.70
CA ASN A 9 -48.05 4.23 -35.69
C ASN A 9 -47.36 3.18 -34.80
N ALA A 10 -46.03 3.25 -34.66
CA ALA A 10 -45.27 2.43 -33.71
C ALA A 10 -45.26 3.10 -32.34
N LEU A 11 -45.46 2.32 -31.26
CA LEU A 11 -45.41 2.83 -29.89
C LEU A 11 -43.97 3.22 -29.53
N ARG A 12 -43.76 4.48 -29.12
CA ARG A 12 -42.45 5.02 -28.73
C ARG A 12 -42.33 5.30 -27.24
N VAL A 13 -43.41 5.78 -26.60
CA VAL A 13 -43.42 6.03 -25.15
C VAL A 13 -44.67 5.44 -24.51
N LEU A 14 -44.52 4.79 -23.37
CA LEU A 14 -45.62 4.35 -22.50
C LEU A 14 -45.33 4.77 -21.05
N VAL A 15 -46.20 5.59 -20.48
CA VAL A 15 -46.21 5.90 -19.03
C VAL A 15 -47.43 5.23 -18.43
N GLY A 16 -47.24 4.23 -17.57
CA GLY A 16 -48.34 3.46 -16.99
C GLY A 16 -47.96 2.00 -16.83
N SER A 17 -48.85 1.08 -17.23
CA SER A 17 -48.64 -0.36 -17.05
C SER A 17 -48.69 -1.16 -18.35
N TRP A 18 -47.96 -2.26 -18.39
CA TRP A 18 -47.94 -3.22 -19.49
C TRP A 18 -47.77 -4.65 -18.97
N LEU A 19 -48.13 -5.65 -19.77
CA LEU A 19 -47.80 -7.05 -19.48
C LEU A 19 -46.44 -7.38 -20.08
N LYS A 20 -45.59 -8.04 -19.29
CA LYS A 20 -44.38 -8.72 -19.75
C LYS A 20 -44.36 -10.09 -19.09
N ASP A 21 -44.35 -11.16 -19.89
CA ASP A 21 -44.35 -12.54 -19.40
C ASP A 21 -45.49 -12.82 -18.39
N GLN A 22 -46.70 -12.37 -18.72
CA GLN A 22 -47.89 -12.41 -17.85
C GLN A 22 -47.80 -11.62 -16.53
N ILE A 23 -46.70 -10.93 -16.26
CA ILE A 23 -46.51 -10.08 -15.09
C ILE A 23 -46.82 -8.62 -15.47
N ARG A 24 -47.69 -7.98 -14.67
CA ARG A 24 -47.97 -6.54 -14.81
C ARG A 24 -46.77 -5.72 -14.33
N LYS A 25 -46.21 -4.92 -15.24
CA LYS A 25 -45.17 -3.92 -14.95
C LYS A 25 -45.77 -2.53 -14.90
N TYR A 26 -45.14 -1.62 -14.15
CA TYR A 26 -45.51 -0.21 -14.04
C TYR A 26 -44.26 0.65 -14.20
N GLY A 27 -44.37 1.79 -14.89
CA GLY A 27 -43.28 2.75 -15.05
C GLY A 27 -43.35 3.57 -16.34
N ILE A 28 -42.18 4.04 -16.77
CA ILE A 28 -41.97 4.74 -18.05
C ILE A 28 -41.17 3.81 -18.96
N LYS A 29 -41.68 3.57 -20.17
CA LYS A 29 -41.01 2.80 -21.21
C LYS A 29 -40.77 3.70 -22.41
N ILE A 30 -39.51 3.89 -22.78
CA ILE A 30 -39.08 4.61 -23.98
C ILE A 30 -38.46 3.58 -24.92
N ILE A 31 -38.93 3.51 -26.16
CA ILE A 31 -38.58 2.49 -27.15
C ILE A 31 -37.77 3.16 -28.27
N ASP A 32 -36.51 2.77 -28.40
CA ASP A 32 -35.54 3.34 -29.34
C ASP A 32 -35.43 4.87 -29.27
N GLY A 33 -35.44 5.43 -28.06
CA GLY A 33 -35.42 6.88 -27.83
C GLY A 33 -34.38 7.33 -26.80
N GLU A 34 -34.18 8.64 -26.71
CA GLU A 34 -33.21 9.28 -25.83
C GLU A 34 -33.92 9.95 -24.62
N ILE A 35 -33.22 10.03 -23.49
CA ILE A 35 -33.67 10.81 -22.33
C ILE A 35 -32.62 11.86 -22.02
N TYR A 36 -32.94 13.12 -22.31
CA TYR A 36 -32.23 14.27 -21.78
C TYR A 36 -32.91 14.67 -20.47
N SER A 37 -32.37 14.25 -19.33
CA SER A 37 -33.01 14.46 -18.02
C SER A 37 -32.41 15.63 -17.26
N SER A 38 -33.21 16.28 -16.42
CA SER A 38 -32.76 17.22 -15.40
C SER A 38 -32.54 16.58 -14.02
N LEU A 39 -33.12 15.41 -13.73
CA LEU A 39 -32.84 14.61 -12.53
C LEU A 39 -33.51 13.25 -12.69
N ILE A 40 -32.77 12.16 -12.51
CA ILE A 40 -33.35 10.83 -12.33
C ILE A 40 -32.85 10.31 -10.99
N ARG A 41 -33.76 10.06 -10.04
CA ARG A 41 -33.40 9.73 -8.66
C ARG A 41 -34.23 8.55 -8.15
N SER A 42 -33.63 7.70 -7.33
CA SER A 42 -34.33 6.68 -6.54
C SER A 42 -34.80 7.22 -5.19
N GLY A 43 -35.74 6.50 -4.55
CA GLY A 43 -36.30 6.89 -3.26
C GLY A 43 -37.40 7.95 -3.38
N ALA A 44 -37.99 8.30 -2.23
CA ALA A 44 -38.95 9.40 -2.13
C ALA A 44 -38.24 10.75 -2.25
N GLU A 45 -39.01 11.82 -2.50
CA GLU A 45 -38.45 13.18 -2.64
C GLU A 45 -37.67 13.63 -1.39
N ASP A 46 -38.15 13.22 -0.21
CA ASP A 46 -37.59 13.48 1.12
C ASP A 46 -36.62 12.39 1.62
N ALA A 47 -36.35 11.36 0.80
CA ALA A 47 -35.45 10.29 1.21
C ALA A 47 -34.04 10.83 1.45
N THR A 48 -33.34 10.27 2.43
CA THR A 48 -31.95 10.62 2.76
C THR A 48 -30.95 9.64 2.14
N GLU A 49 -31.45 8.53 1.58
CA GLU A 49 -30.67 7.46 0.95
C GLU A 49 -31.18 7.23 -0.48
N TYR A 50 -30.31 7.43 -1.47
CA TYR A 50 -30.69 7.35 -2.88
C TYR A 50 -29.48 7.35 -3.82
N ILE A 51 -29.75 7.03 -5.09
CA ILE A 51 -28.83 7.18 -6.21
C ILE A 51 -29.50 8.13 -7.21
N GLN A 52 -28.72 9.03 -7.81
CA GLN A 52 -29.26 9.95 -8.80
C GLN A 52 -28.31 10.23 -9.98
N LEU A 53 -28.91 10.45 -11.15
CA LEU A 53 -28.29 11.12 -12.29
C LEU A 53 -28.70 12.58 -12.23
N VAL A 54 -27.74 13.47 -11.99
CA VAL A 54 -27.99 14.91 -11.83
C VAL A 54 -27.16 15.72 -12.83
N PRO A 55 -27.77 16.69 -13.52
CA PRO A 55 -27.09 17.65 -14.37
C PRO A 55 -26.00 18.41 -13.61
N PRO A 56 -24.99 18.91 -14.32
CA PRO A 56 -24.84 18.78 -15.77
C PRO A 56 -24.39 17.39 -16.23
N ASN A 57 -23.77 16.57 -15.36
CA ASN A 57 -23.00 15.41 -15.81
C ASN A 57 -22.54 14.44 -14.70
N SER A 58 -23.36 14.14 -13.68
CA SER A 58 -22.92 13.27 -12.57
C SER A 58 -23.90 12.17 -12.17
N LEU A 59 -23.32 11.04 -11.73
CA LEU A 59 -24.01 9.98 -11.00
C LEU A 59 -23.58 10.03 -9.53
N GLN A 60 -24.53 10.19 -8.62
CA GLN A 60 -24.25 10.37 -7.20
C GLN A 60 -24.92 9.30 -6.35
N VAL A 61 -24.27 8.92 -5.26
CA VAL A 61 -24.79 8.01 -4.24
C VAL A 61 -24.80 8.72 -2.89
N TRP A 62 -25.96 8.65 -2.23
CA TRP A 62 -26.24 9.31 -0.96
C TRP A 62 -26.74 8.31 0.07
N HIS A 63 -26.28 8.46 1.31
CA HIS A 63 -26.75 7.71 2.46
C HIS A 63 -26.86 8.65 3.66
N ASN A 64 -28.00 8.66 4.36
CA ASN A 64 -28.28 9.56 5.48
C ASN A 64 -27.95 11.05 5.21
N SER A 65 -28.31 11.54 4.02
CA SER A 65 -28.03 12.91 3.56
C SER A 65 -26.54 13.25 3.45
N LYS A 66 -25.69 12.22 3.37
CA LYS A 66 -24.26 12.35 3.13
C LYS A 66 -23.89 11.74 1.80
N ALA A 67 -23.08 12.46 1.03
CA ALA A 67 -22.50 11.92 -0.19
C ALA A 67 -21.55 10.77 0.16
N GLN A 68 -21.64 9.70 -0.62
CA GLN A 68 -20.83 8.48 -0.49
C GLN A 68 -20.02 8.20 -1.75
N MET A 69 -20.56 8.53 -2.93
CA MET A 69 -19.86 8.38 -4.20
C MET A 69 -20.32 9.43 -5.22
N ASN A 70 -19.42 9.87 -6.10
CA ASN A 70 -19.73 10.69 -7.25
C ASN A 70 -18.92 10.24 -8.48
N ILE A 71 -19.59 9.87 -9.56
CA ILE A 71 -18.98 9.65 -10.88
C ILE A 71 -19.23 10.89 -11.71
N HIS A 72 -18.16 11.54 -12.16
CA HIS A 72 -18.23 12.83 -12.85
C HIS A 72 -17.68 12.71 -14.26
N ALA A 73 -18.34 13.31 -15.24
CA ALA A 73 -17.84 13.39 -16.61
C ALA A 73 -17.00 14.67 -16.81
N ASP A 74 -15.81 14.68 -16.20
CA ASP A 74 -14.76 15.68 -16.37
C ASP A 74 -13.59 15.16 -17.21
N TYR A 75 -12.62 16.03 -17.51
CA TYR A 75 -11.39 15.65 -18.19
C TYR A 75 -10.65 14.56 -17.39
N GLY A 76 -10.39 13.43 -18.03
CA GLY A 76 -9.78 12.25 -17.40
C GLY A 76 -10.76 11.35 -16.64
N ALA A 77 -12.02 11.77 -16.48
CA ALA A 77 -13.04 11.13 -15.65
C ALA A 77 -12.62 10.90 -14.19
N ARG A 78 -13.57 10.95 -13.27
CA ARG A 78 -13.31 10.58 -11.87
C ARG A 78 -14.47 9.83 -11.23
N ILE A 79 -14.09 8.89 -10.37
CA ILE A 79 -14.96 8.27 -9.38
C ILE A 79 -14.41 8.70 -8.02
N ASP A 80 -15.14 9.60 -7.36
CA ASP A 80 -14.84 10.07 -6.02
C ASP A 80 -15.60 9.26 -4.99
N PHE A 81 -14.91 8.82 -3.94
CA PHE A 81 -15.49 8.17 -2.77
C PHE A 81 -15.43 9.12 -1.57
N PHE A 82 -16.47 9.07 -0.75
CA PHE A 82 -16.65 9.91 0.43
C PHE A 82 -16.92 9.02 1.66
N ARG A 83 -16.59 9.52 2.86
CA ARG A 83 -16.87 8.80 4.12
C ARG A 83 -18.08 9.31 4.88
N ASP A 84 -18.55 10.53 4.62
CA ASP A 84 -19.79 11.14 5.12
C ASP A 84 -19.81 12.64 4.75
N SER A 85 -19.60 12.94 3.47
CA SER A 85 -19.45 14.34 3.03
C SER A 85 -20.82 15.05 3.01
N PRO A 86 -20.91 16.33 3.40
CA PRO A 86 -22.15 17.09 3.25
C PRO A 86 -22.54 17.35 1.79
N ASP A 87 -21.58 17.24 0.87
CA ASP A 87 -21.75 17.50 -0.55
C ASP A 87 -20.86 16.58 -1.41
N THR A 88 -20.95 16.72 -2.73
CA THR A 88 -20.12 15.97 -3.70
C THR A 88 -18.88 16.74 -4.18
N SER A 89 -18.42 17.73 -3.39
CA SER A 89 -17.21 18.49 -3.71
C SER A 89 -16.00 17.59 -3.78
N ALA A 90 -15.22 17.70 -4.86
CA ALA A 90 -14.00 16.93 -5.07
C ALA A 90 -12.95 17.11 -3.94
N LEU A 91 -13.03 18.20 -3.16
CA LEU A 91 -12.16 18.48 -2.02
C LEU A 91 -12.51 17.65 -0.78
N ASN A 92 -13.76 17.17 -0.69
CA ASN A 92 -14.24 16.36 0.43
C ASN A 92 -14.11 14.86 0.16
N ALA A 93 -13.65 14.47 -1.04
CA ALA A 93 -13.39 13.08 -1.37
C ALA A 93 -12.27 12.53 -0.48
N ILE A 94 -12.36 11.26 -0.13
CA ILE A 94 -11.33 10.53 0.63
C ILE A 94 -10.54 9.55 -0.23
N ALA A 95 -11.07 9.17 -1.40
CA ALA A 95 -10.40 8.35 -2.39
C ALA A 95 -10.90 8.67 -3.79
N ARG A 96 -10.05 8.43 -4.80
CA ARG A 96 -10.36 8.69 -6.21
C ARG A 96 -9.78 7.61 -7.12
N ILE A 97 -10.56 7.23 -8.13
CA ILE A 97 -10.11 6.55 -9.34
C ILE A 97 -10.24 7.53 -10.52
N THR A 98 -9.17 7.75 -11.29
CA THR A 98 -9.17 8.75 -12.37
C THR A 98 -8.14 8.48 -13.46
N GLY A 99 -8.44 8.88 -14.70
CA GLY A 99 -7.49 8.95 -15.82
C GLY A 99 -6.81 10.31 -15.98
N GLY A 100 -6.97 11.23 -15.04
CA GLY A 100 -6.46 12.62 -15.14
C GLY A 100 -4.95 12.82 -15.05
N TYR A 101 -4.14 11.74 -15.00
CA TYR A 101 -2.68 11.82 -14.87
C TYR A 101 -1.98 12.00 -16.22
N SER A 102 -2.31 11.17 -17.21
CA SER A 102 -1.86 11.28 -18.61
C SER A 102 -2.70 10.38 -19.52
N GLY A 103 -2.46 10.42 -20.84
CA GLY A 103 -3.25 9.69 -21.84
C GLY A 103 -3.27 8.15 -21.75
N ALA A 104 -2.53 7.54 -20.81
CA ALA A 104 -2.54 6.10 -20.58
C ALA A 104 -2.49 5.69 -19.09
N ASP A 105 -2.66 6.63 -18.15
CA ASP A 105 -2.48 6.35 -16.72
C ASP A 105 -3.81 6.11 -16.00
N LEU A 106 -3.82 5.15 -15.09
CA LEU A 106 -4.87 4.98 -14.09
C LEU A 106 -4.35 5.43 -12.72
N GLY A 107 -4.96 6.46 -12.17
CA GLY A 107 -4.74 6.90 -10.81
C GLY A 107 -5.69 6.23 -9.83
N ILE A 108 -5.12 5.60 -8.79
CA ILE A 108 -5.85 5.17 -7.59
C ILE A 108 -5.18 5.85 -6.40
N MET A 109 -5.91 6.75 -5.74
CA MET A 109 -5.34 7.55 -4.66
C MET A 109 -6.30 7.69 -3.49
N ALA A 110 -5.73 7.78 -2.29
CA ALA A 110 -6.41 8.42 -1.17
C ALA A 110 -6.19 9.94 -1.28
N VAL A 111 -7.21 10.72 -0.93
CA VAL A 111 -7.20 12.19 -1.06
C VAL A 111 -7.00 12.82 0.32
N GLY A 112 -6.19 13.88 0.39
CA GLY A 112 -5.81 14.58 1.63
C GLY A 112 -4.45 14.16 2.21
N ASP A 113 -4.03 14.80 3.31
CA ASP A 113 -2.64 14.75 3.82
C ASP A 113 -2.26 13.45 4.56
N THR A 114 -3.23 12.61 4.91
CA THR A 114 -3.02 11.35 5.64
C THR A 114 -3.55 10.13 4.88
N GLY A 115 -3.74 10.27 3.56
CA GLY A 115 -4.37 9.25 2.72
C GLY A 115 -3.63 7.91 2.73
N LYS A 116 -4.39 6.81 2.85
CA LYS A 116 -3.86 5.43 2.77
C LYS A 116 -4.58 4.66 1.67
N VAL A 117 -3.82 4.07 0.74
CA VAL A 117 -4.31 3.01 -0.15
C VAL A 117 -3.93 1.67 0.47
N ALA A 118 -4.93 0.87 0.85
CA ALA A 118 -4.72 -0.45 1.44
C ALA A 118 -4.98 -1.53 0.38
N ILE A 119 -4.02 -2.43 0.21
CA ILE A 119 -4.11 -3.60 -0.66
C ILE A 119 -4.00 -4.83 0.25
N GLY A 120 -5.01 -5.69 0.23
CA GLY A 120 -4.92 -7.03 0.83
C GLY A 120 -4.68 -8.08 -0.25
N PRO A 121 -4.72 -9.36 0.10
CA PRO A 121 -3.61 -10.01 0.80
C PRO A 121 -2.24 -9.82 0.11
N ASN A 122 -2.19 -9.75 -1.22
CA ASN A 122 -0.95 -9.70 -2.02
C ASN A 122 -1.03 -8.59 -3.08
N LEU A 123 0.13 -8.02 -3.41
CA LEU A 123 0.31 -7.12 -4.56
C LEU A 123 1.27 -7.77 -5.55
N HIS A 124 0.81 -8.04 -6.78
CA HIS A 124 1.65 -8.48 -7.89
C HIS A 124 1.80 -7.35 -8.91
N VAL A 125 3.04 -7.08 -9.34
CA VAL A 125 3.36 -6.01 -10.30
C VAL A 125 4.23 -6.59 -11.41
N THR A 126 3.72 -6.59 -12.64
CA THR A 126 4.46 -7.07 -13.82
C THR A 126 5.58 -6.11 -14.25
N GLY A 127 5.38 -4.80 -14.00
CA GLY A 127 6.35 -3.75 -14.30
C GLY A 127 7.20 -3.35 -13.09
N SER A 128 7.84 -2.18 -13.19
CA SER A 128 8.64 -1.63 -12.11
C SER A 128 7.79 -0.86 -11.09
N ILE A 129 8.20 -0.90 -9.82
CA ILE A 129 7.67 -0.02 -8.77
C ILE A 129 8.61 1.18 -8.63
N THR A 130 8.10 2.39 -8.88
CA THR A 130 8.80 3.64 -8.54
C THR A 130 8.09 4.31 -7.37
N LYS A 131 8.83 4.66 -6.31
CA LYS A 131 8.28 5.32 -5.14
C LYS A 131 9.28 6.27 -4.48
N GLY A 132 8.76 7.36 -3.94
CA GLY A 132 9.49 8.22 -3.01
C GLY A 132 9.58 7.63 -1.60
N GLY A 133 10.41 8.21 -0.74
CA GLY A 133 10.58 7.80 0.66
C GLY A 133 11.23 6.43 0.86
N SER A 134 11.01 5.79 2.01
CA SER A 134 11.67 4.54 2.41
C SER A 134 10.83 3.27 2.15
N VAL A 135 11.47 2.10 2.01
CA VAL A 135 10.79 0.79 1.99
C VAL A 135 11.25 0.00 3.20
N SER A 136 10.30 -0.50 3.98
CA SER A 136 10.59 -1.22 5.21
C SER A 136 9.61 -2.37 5.42
N TYR A 137 10.09 -3.42 6.06
CA TYR A 137 9.30 -4.47 6.65
C TYR A 137 8.87 -4.08 8.07
N ILE A 138 7.66 -4.48 8.49
CA ILE A 138 7.19 -4.35 9.87
C ILE A 138 7.49 -5.67 10.60
N GLU A 139 8.60 -5.72 11.34
CA GLU A 139 9.00 -6.91 12.09
C GLU A 139 8.37 -6.89 13.49
N PRO A 140 7.53 -7.88 13.85
CA PRO A 140 7.11 -8.04 15.24
C PRO A 140 8.30 -8.52 16.06
N THR A 141 8.57 -7.84 17.18
CA THR A 141 9.51 -8.30 18.19
C THR A 141 8.73 -8.89 19.37
N LEU A 142 9.34 -9.80 20.11
CA LEU A 142 8.74 -10.46 21.26
C LEU A 142 8.48 -9.45 22.39
N ASN A 143 9.46 -8.60 22.69
CA ASN A 143 9.43 -7.73 23.87
C ASN A 143 9.30 -6.24 23.56
N TYR A 144 9.45 -5.82 22.31
CA TYR A 144 9.59 -4.40 21.97
C TYR A 144 8.48 -3.86 21.04
N GLY A 145 7.51 -4.69 20.64
CA GLY A 145 6.49 -4.33 19.66
C GLY A 145 7.04 -4.31 18.23
N SER A 146 6.34 -3.72 17.28
CA SER A 146 6.78 -3.75 15.88
C SER A 146 7.94 -2.78 15.59
N ARG A 147 8.88 -3.18 14.73
CA ARG A 147 10.00 -2.36 14.27
C ARG A 147 10.04 -2.27 12.75
N LEU A 148 10.49 -1.13 12.23
CA LEU A 148 10.75 -0.97 10.81
C LEU A 148 12.16 -1.42 10.49
N LEU A 149 12.30 -2.39 9.60
CA LEU A 149 13.60 -2.82 9.06
C LEU A 149 13.62 -2.55 7.56
N TYR A 150 14.68 -1.89 7.10
CA TYR A 150 14.77 -1.44 5.71
C TYR A 150 15.36 -2.54 4.83
N ILE A 151 14.79 -2.68 3.63
CA ILE A 151 15.03 -3.85 2.78
C ILE A 151 16.40 -3.75 2.11
N VAL A 152 17.06 -4.90 2.05
CA VAL A 152 18.21 -5.17 1.18
C VAL A 152 17.75 -6.19 0.14
N GLU A 153 18.08 -5.95 -1.12
CA GLU A 153 17.75 -6.87 -2.20
C GLU A 153 18.88 -7.90 -2.36
N THR A 154 18.64 -9.10 -1.84
CA THR A 154 19.61 -10.22 -1.84
C THR A 154 18.92 -11.54 -2.17
N PRO A 155 19.66 -12.56 -2.65
CA PRO A 155 19.13 -13.93 -2.83
C PRO A 155 18.56 -14.60 -1.57
N GLU A 156 18.85 -14.04 -0.39
CA GLU A 156 18.40 -14.49 0.94
C GLU A 156 17.71 -13.32 1.65
N LEU A 157 16.86 -13.60 2.64
CA LEU A 157 16.28 -12.54 3.48
C LEU A 157 17.25 -12.20 4.61
N LEU A 158 17.92 -11.06 4.49
CA LEU A 158 18.96 -10.62 5.42
C LEU A 158 18.60 -9.29 6.08
N TYR A 159 19.08 -9.10 7.29
CA TYR A 159 19.15 -7.79 7.95
C TYR A 159 20.58 -7.42 8.29
N TYR A 160 20.88 -6.13 8.18
CA TYR A 160 22.19 -5.56 8.43
C TYR A 160 22.16 -4.63 9.62
N ASP A 161 23.19 -4.72 10.46
CA ASP A 161 23.52 -3.68 11.43
C ASP A 161 24.96 -3.21 11.21
N ARG A 162 25.24 -1.97 11.60
CA ARG A 162 26.58 -1.37 11.46
C ARG A 162 26.83 -0.35 12.55
N GLY A 163 28.08 -0.23 12.92
CA GLY A 163 28.45 0.73 13.96
C GLY A 163 29.91 1.09 13.94
N VAL A 164 30.25 1.88 14.95
CA VAL A 164 31.60 2.34 15.26
C VAL A 164 31.89 1.92 16.68
N THR A 165 33.10 1.42 16.94
CA THR A 165 33.64 1.22 18.28
C THR A 165 35.09 1.72 18.34
N TYR A 166 35.71 1.68 19.51
CA TYR A 166 37.11 1.99 19.70
C TYR A 166 37.78 0.82 20.42
N LEU A 167 38.99 0.48 19.98
CA LEU A 167 39.83 -0.44 20.73
C LEU A 167 40.19 0.18 22.08
N THR A 168 40.33 -0.66 23.10
CA THR A 168 40.92 -0.33 24.40
C THR A 168 42.06 -1.32 24.63
N ASN A 169 43.30 -0.84 24.54
CA ASN A 169 44.49 -1.71 24.59
C ASN A 169 44.41 -2.89 23.60
N GLY A 170 44.07 -2.58 22.34
CA GLY A 170 44.05 -3.54 21.23
C GLY A 170 42.82 -4.42 21.11
N GLU A 171 41.83 -4.30 22.01
CA GLU A 171 40.61 -5.10 22.00
C GLU A 171 39.34 -4.25 22.11
N ALA A 172 38.26 -4.65 21.44
CA ALA A 172 36.92 -4.09 21.64
C ALA A 172 35.89 -5.22 21.66
N VAL A 173 34.91 -5.12 22.57
CA VAL A 173 33.71 -5.96 22.57
C VAL A 173 32.56 -5.15 21.99
N VAL A 174 31.93 -5.64 20.94
CA VAL A 174 30.71 -5.05 20.37
C VAL A 174 29.52 -5.85 20.86
N LYS A 175 28.65 -5.22 21.65
CA LYS A 175 27.36 -5.77 22.06
C LYS A 175 26.30 -5.44 21.01
N LEU A 176 25.50 -6.44 20.65
CA LEU A 176 24.40 -6.28 19.71
C LEU A 176 23.14 -5.77 20.41
N ASP A 177 22.33 -5.00 19.70
CA ASP A 177 21.06 -4.51 20.23
C ASP A 177 20.11 -5.70 20.47
N PRO A 178 19.58 -5.89 21.70
CA PRO A 178 18.62 -6.96 21.98
C PRO A 178 17.38 -6.94 21.07
N ILE A 179 16.96 -5.77 20.59
CA ILE A 179 15.86 -5.64 19.62
C ILE A 179 16.25 -6.26 18.28
N PHE A 180 17.48 -6.02 17.83
CA PHE A 180 18.00 -6.57 16.58
C PHE A 180 18.14 -8.09 16.66
N LEU A 181 18.57 -8.63 17.82
CA LEU A 181 18.64 -10.07 18.08
C LEU A 181 17.28 -10.77 17.97
N GLU A 182 16.17 -10.09 18.31
CA GLU A 182 14.81 -10.65 18.12
C GLU A 182 14.37 -10.68 16.64
N CYS A 183 15.08 -9.98 15.75
CA CYS A 183 14.75 -9.86 14.32
C CYS A 183 15.56 -10.81 13.42
N ILE A 184 16.61 -11.45 13.94
CA ILE A 184 17.53 -12.30 13.18
C ILE A 184 17.59 -13.73 13.74
N GLU A 185 18.05 -14.68 12.95
CA GLU A 185 18.46 -15.99 13.43
C GLU A 185 19.78 -15.91 14.21
N PRO A 186 20.00 -16.78 15.21
CA PRO A 186 21.27 -16.82 15.95
C PRO A 186 22.43 -17.27 15.05
N ASP A 187 23.66 -16.93 15.45
CA ASP A 187 24.87 -17.41 14.78
C ASP A 187 24.99 -18.92 14.94
N THR A 188 24.79 -19.66 13.86
CA THR A 188 24.89 -21.12 13.82
C THR A 188 25.53 -21.59 12.52
N GLU A 189 25.87 -22.87 12.40
CA GLU A 189 26.37 -23.43 11.14
C GLU A 189 25.39 -23.22 9.96
N LEU A 190 24.08 -23.21 10.22
CA LEU A 190 23.06 -23.02 9.19
C LEU A 190 22.83 -21.53 8.84
N THR A 191 22.98 -20.65 9.82
CA THR A 191 22.77 -19.20 9.67
C THR A 191 23.95 -18.43 10.27
N PRO A 192 25.17 -18.60 9.72
CA PRO A 192 26.34 -17.95 10.29
C PRO A 192 26.22 -16.45 10.10
N TRP A 193 26.46 -15.69 11.17
CA TRP A 193 26.59 -14.25 11.06
C TRP A 193 27.84 -13.91 10.27
N GLN A 194 27.72 -12.97 9.35
CA GLN A 194 28.87 -12.43 8.63
C GLN A 194 29.24 -11.09 9.25
N VAL A 195 30.43 -11.02 9.84
CA VAL A 195 30.92 -9.81 10.51
C VAL A 195 32.17 -9.30 9.80
N TRP A 196 32.10 -8.07 9.30
CA TRP A 196 33.23 -7.35 8.73
C TRP A 196 33.67 -6.27 9.68
N VAL A 197 34.98 -6.12 9.83
CA VAL A 197 35.61 -5.11 10.68
C VAL A 197 36.74 -4.44 9.91
N GLU A 198 36.87 -3.13 10.08
CA GLU A 198 37.97 -2.34 9.52
C GLU A 198 38.40 -1.30 10.56
N CYS A 199 39.69 -1.03 10.66
CA CYS A 199 40.21 -0.05 11.61
C CYS A 199 40.81 1.17 10.91
N TYR A 200 40.68 2.32 11.56
CA TYR A 200 41.25 3.58 11.09
C TYR A 200 42.65 3.73 11.70
N GLY A 201 43.61 4.21 10.90
CA GLY A 201 45.02 4.32 11.31
C GLY A 201 45.87 3.18 10.75
N ASP A 202 47.17 3.21 11.02
CA ASP A 202 48.13 2.21 10.53
C ASP A 202 48.07 0.92 11.35
N ASN A 203 46.97 0.18 11.18
CA ASN A 203 46.67 -1.05 11.90
C ASN A 203 45.76 -1.95 11.06
N SER A 204 45.61 -3.21 11.48
CA SER A 204 44.60 -4.12 10.97
C SER A 204 43.91 -4.84 12.12
N VAL A 205 42.63 -5.17 11.94
CA VAL A 205 41.80 -5.84 12.95
C VAL A 205 41.20 -7.13 12.41
N TYR A 206 40.70 -7.98 13.31
CA TYR A 206 39.98 -9.20 12.98
C TYR A 206 38.92 -9.51 14.04
N VAL A 207 37.90 -10.27 13.65
CA VAL A 207 36.90 -10.81 14.58
C VAL A 207 37.55 -12.00 15.30
N ALA A 208 37.71 -11.88 16.61
CA ALA A 208 38.38 -12.86 17.46
C ALA A 208 37.42 -13.90 18.05
N ASP A 209 36.16 -13.51 18.27
CA ASP A 209 35.11 -14.36 18.82
C ASP A 209 33.73 -13.82 18.43
N VAL A 210 32.75 -14.70 18.29
CA VAL A 210 31.34 -14.36 18.10
C VAL A 210 30.54 -15.18 19.11
N GLY A 211 29.76 -14.48 19.94
CA GLY A 211 28.89 -15.08 20.94
C GLY A 211 27.42 -14.75 20.69
N GLU A 212 26.56 -15.14 21.63
CA GLU A 212 25.11 -15.04 21.48
C GLU A 212 24.58 -13.61 21.31
N ASP A 213 25.24 -12.62 21.93
CA ASP A 213 24.84 -11.20 21.92
C ASP A 213 25.99 -10.25 21.61
N TYR A 214 27.11 -10.77 21.11
CA TYR A 214 28.34 -10.00 20.95
C TYR A 214 29.30 -10.56 19.90
N PHE A 215 30.27 -9.73 19.53
CA PHE A 215 31.51 -10.21 18.92
C PHE A 215 32.71 -9.40 19.44
N ILE A 216 33.89 -10.01 19.39
CA ILE A 216 35.15 -9.41 19.86
C ILE A 216 35.99 -9.04 18.65
N VAL A 217 36.55 -7.83 18.67
CA VAL A 217 37.51 -7.33 17.68
C VAL A 217 38.87 -7.18 18.34
N LYS A 218 39.91 -7.70 17.70
CA LYS A 218 41.30 -7.53 18.15
C LYS A 218 42.14 -6.96 17.03
N GLU A 219 43.11 -6.14 17.41
CA GLU A 219 44.14 -5.70 16.48
C GLU A 219 45.20 -6.77 16.24
N ARG A 220 45.93 -6.62 15.13
CA ARG A 220 47.09 -7.44 14.80
C ARG A 220 48.43 -6.83 15.23
N ASN A 221 48.46 -5.56 15.64
CA ASN A 221 49.69 -4.79 15.85
C ASN A 221 50.06 -4.56 17.33
N GLY A 222 50.25 -5.64 18.08
CA GLY A 222 50.89 -5.60 19.41
C GLY A 222 49.98 -5.32 20.62
N GLY A 223 48.67 -5.17 20.43
CA GLY A 223 47.69 -5.16 21.54
C GLY A 223 47.71 -3.90 22.41
N THR A 224 48.06 -2.74 21.85
CA THR A 224 48.14 -1.45 22.55
C THR A 224 47.33 -0.31 21.89
N SER A 225 46.73 -0.55 20.73
CA SER A 225 46.00 0.47 19.98
C SER A 225 44.67 0.83 20.63
N ASN A 226 44.28 2.10 20.47
CA ASN A 226 42.95 2.61 20.79
C ASN A 226 42.25 3.15 19.53
N ASN A 227 42.57 2.57 18.37
CA ASN A 227 42.06 3.02 17.08
C ASN A 227 40.54 2.86 16.98
N LYS A 228 39.93 3.75 16.19
CA LYS A 228 38.54 3.65 15.78
C LYS A 228 38.36 2.43 14.87
N VAL A 229 37.31 1.65 15.10
CA VAL A 229 36.90 0.51 14.30
C VAL A 229 35.49 0.75 13.77
N ILE A 230 35.27 0.47 12.48
CA ILE A 230 33.93 0.33 11.91
C ILE A 230 33.61 -1.15 11.77
N TRP A 231 32.34 -1.50 11.92
CA TRP A 231 31.88 -2.86 11.74
C TRP A 231 30.56 -2.91 11.00
N ARG A 232 30.31 -4.04 10.35
CA ARG A 232 29.04 -4.41 9.73
C ARG A 232 28.77 -5.86 10.08
N LEU A 233 27.53 -6.14 10.47
CA LEU A 233 27.03 -7.50 10.67
C LEU A 233 25.89 -7.72 9.68
N GLU A 234 25.93 -8.85 8.98
CA GLU A 234 24.83 -9.38 8.18
C GLU A 234 24.34 -10.70 8.79
N ALA A 235 23.03 -10.84 8.94
CA ALA A 235 22.42 -12.03 9.51
C ALA A 235 21.09 -12.38 8.83
N THR A 236 20.78 -13.66 8.78
CA THR A 236 19.52 -14.18 8.25
C THR A 236 18.35 -13.69 9.09
N ARG A 237 17.29 -13.23 8.43
CA ARG A 237 16.06 -12.80 9.07
C ARG A 237 15.41 -13.94 9.86
N LYS A 238 14.84 -13.63 11.03
CA LYS A 238 14.14 -14.60 11.87
C LYS A 238 13.07 -15.37 11.09
N ASN A 239 13.06 -16.69 11.23
CA ASN A 239 12.20 -17.67 10.56
C ASN A 239 12.49 -17.92 9.07
N TYR A 240 13.65 -17.51 8.55
CA TYR A 240 14.06 -17.72 7.15
C TYR A 240 15.36 -18.54 6.99
N ALA A 241 15.74 -19.31 8.01
CA ALA A 241 16.91 -20.19 7.95
C ALA A 241 16.86 -21.16 6.75
N GLY A 242 17.97 -21.27 6.01
CA GLY A 242 18.11 -22.20 4.89
C GLY A 242 17.34 -21.83 3.61
N ILE A 243 16.70 -20.65 3.57
CA ILE A 243 15.95 -20.19 2.41
C ILE A 243 16.84 -19.30 1.54
N ARG A 244 17.17 -19.78 0.34
CA ARG A 244 17.97 -19.05 -0.65
C ARG A 244 17.40 -19.28 -2.04
N LEU A 245 17.26 -18.20 -2.81
CA LEU A 245 16.73 -18.24 -4.18
C LEU A 245 15.40 -19.02 -4.27
N MET A 246 14.43 -18.63 -3.45
CA MET A 246 13.12 -19.29 -3.45
C MET A 246 12.50 -19.20 -4.85
N GLU A 247 12.08 -20.36 -5.38
CA GLU A 247 11.38 -20.43 -6.65
C GLU A 247 10.03 -19.71 -6.53
N VAL A 248 9.69 -18.95 -7.57
CA VAL A 248 8.35 -18.40 -7.73
C VAL A 248 7.52 -19.49 -8.43
N VAL A 249 6.57 -20.06 -7.69
CA VAL A 249 5.59 -21.02 -8.22
C VAL A 249 4.28 -20.28 -8.51
N ASP A 250 3.78 -20.44 -9.73
CA ASP A 250 2.50 -19.88 -10.20
C ASP A 250 1.29 -20.76 -9.80
#